data_AF-A0A8H9MH82-F1
#
_entry.id   AF-A0A8H9MH82-F1
#
_cell.length_a   1.000
_cell.length_b   1.000
_cell.length_c   1.000
_cell.angle_alpha   90.00
_cell.angle_beta   90.00
_cell.angle_gamma   90.00
#
_symmetry.space_group_name_H-M   'P 1'
#
loop_
_entity.id
_entity.type
_entity.pdbx_description
1 polymer ?
#
loop_
_entity_poly.entity_id
_entity_poly.type
_entity_poly.pdbx_seq_one_letter_code
_entity_poly.pdbx_strand_id
1 'polypeptide(L)'
;MDVGAVAGLVLVVGLLWAVLSPVVFRLLVLPAFARRRGWRARGRPVGYEPAGDLPGDGSQGWETPLPGMMCEFLGTYRGRPVHGIEVSVKRRHSHDPLRQRGKYVRYYSVVTMAVSDRPFQGFNAGRRGTVVNGDPIAFYPDFVEWARNRKLLDTGDVVQEDAGMRSVSWFGHLSRRRMTGALDKLAGTS
;
A
#
# COMPACT_ATOMS: atom_id res chain seq x y z
N MET A 1 0.16 25.57 36.65
CA MET A 1 0.24 25.22 35.21
C MET A 1 -1.09 25.59 34.60
N ASP A 2 -1.07 26.40 33.55
CA ASP A 2 -2.28 26.95 32.94
C ASP A 2 -2.95 25.90 32.06
N VAL A 3 -4.18 25.51 32.40
CA VAL A 3 -4.90 24.40 31.72
C VAL A 3 -5.09 24.71 30.22
N GLY A 4 -5.23 25.99 29.87
CA GLY A 4 -5.30 26.45 28.48
C GLY A 4 -4.00 26.23 27.71
N ALA A 5 -2.84 26.45 28.35
CA ALA A 5 -1.54 26.21 27.73
C ALA A 5 -1.27 24.72 27.51
N VAL A 6 -1.70 23.86 28.45
CA VAL A 6 -1.59 22.41 28.32
C VAL A 6 -2.51 21.90 27.20
N ALA A 7 -3.76 22.35 27.14
CA ALA A 7 -4.70 21.97 26.09
C ALA A 7 -4.21 22.42 24.70
N GLY A 8 -3.71 23.65 24.59
CA GLY A 8 -3.12 24.16 23.35
C GLY A 8 -1.92 23.34 22.87
N LEU A 9 -1.00 22.99 23.79
CA LEU A 9 0.16 22.15 23.48
C LEU A 9 -0.26 20.76 23.00
N VAL A 10 -1.20 20.10 23.68
CA VAL A 10 -1.71 18.78 23.28
C VAL A 10 -2.30 18.82 21.87
N LEU A 11 -3.04 19.89 21.54
CA LEU A 11 -3.65 20.05 20.22
C LEU A 11 -2.58 20.24 19.13
N VAL A 12 -1.58 21.09 19.37
CA VAL A 12 -0.47 21.34 18.43
C VAL A 12 0.35 20.07 18.20
N VAL A 13 0.72 19.37 19.27
CA VAL A 13 1.46 18.09 19.20
C VAL A 13 0.63 17.03 18.48
N GLY A 14 -0.67 16.94 18.78
CA GLY A 14 -1.58 16.02 18.10
C GLY A 14 -1.69 16.29 16.60
N LEU A 15 -1.77 17.57 16.20
CA LEU A 15 -1.86 17.97 14.79
C LEU A 15 -0.56 17.69 14.04
N LEU A 16 0.60 18.02 14.64
CA LEU A 16 1.92 17.68 14.12
C LEU A 16 2.06 16.17 13.94
N TRP A 17 1.62 15.38 14.92
CA TRP A 17 1.66 13.93 14.84
C TRP A 17 0.74 13.39 13.74
N ALA A 18 -0.45 13.96 13.55
CA ALA A 18 -1.35 13.56 12.47
C ALA A 18 -0.69 13.73 11.09
N VAL A 19 0.05 14.83 10.89
CA VAL A 19 0.76 15.13 9.64
C VAL A 19 2.02 14.29 9.47
N LEU A 20 2.78 14.08 10.54
CA LEU A 20 4.07 13.39 10.49
C LEU A 20 3.94 11.86 10.59
N SER A 21 2.87 11.34 11.19
CA SER A 21 2.73 9.90 11.45
C SER A 21 2.78 9.04 10.18
N PRO A 22 2.23 9.42 9.01
CA PRO A 22 2.39 8.64 7.79
C PRO A 22 3.85 8.63 7.31
N VAL A 23 4.56 9.74 7.50
CA VAL A 23 5.98 9.89 7.12
C VAL A 23 6.88 9.06 8.03
N VAL A 24 6.67 9.15 9.34
CA VAL A 24 7.37 8.34 10.34
C VAL A 24 7.10 6.85 10.09
N PHE A 25 5.85 6.50 9.78
CA PHE A 25 5.49 5.13 9.49
C PHE A 25 6.26 4.58 8.28
N ARG A 26 6.18 5.24 7.12
CA ARG A 26 6.80 4.74 5.89
C ARG A 26 8.32 4.75 5.89
N LEU A 27 8.95 5.71 6.56
CA LEU A 27 10.42 5.86 6.55
C LEU A 27 11.12 5.12 7.68
N LEU A 28 10.45 4.91 8.82
CA LEU A 28 11.08 4.34 10.02
C LEU A 28 10.39 3.07 10.48
N VAL A 29 9.07 3.13 10.73
CA VAL A 29 8.34 2.02 11.36
C VAL A 29 8.23 0.82 10.42
N LEU A 30 7.85 1.05 9.16
CA LEU A 30 7.67 0.00 8.18
C LEU A 30 9.01 -0.70 7.85
N PRO A 31 10.12 0.00 7.55
CA PRO A 31 11.42 -0.65 7.34
C PRO A 31 11.92 -1.40 8.57
N ALA A 32 11.72 -0.87 9.78
CA ALA A 32 12.09 -1.58 11.01
C ALA A 32 11.24 -2.84 11.22
N PHE A 33 9.94 -2.76 10.97
CA PHE A 33 9.02 -3.90 11.05
C PHE A 33 9.39 -4.99 10.03
N ALA A 34 9.72 -4.58 8.80
CA ALA A 34 10.06 -5.48 7.72
C ALA A 34 11.38 -6.21 7.98
N ARG A 35 12.43 -5.49 8.39
CA ARG A 35 13.73 -6.08 8.75
C ARG A 35 13.61 -7.17 9.81
N ARG A 36 12.80 -6.94 10.86
CA ARG A 36 12.56 -7.94 11.93
C ARG A 36 11.91 -9.23 11.46
N ARG A 37 11.29 -9.24 10.27
CA ARG A 37 10.57 -10.38 9.70
C ARG A 37 11.21 -10.94 8.43
N GLY A 38 12.36 -10.41 8.02
CA GLY A 38 12.96 -10.74 6.72
C GLY A 38 12.10 -10.28 5.53
N TRP A 39 11.22 -9.30 5.72
CA TRP A 39 10.39 -8.76 4.65
C TRP A 39 11.15 -7.67 3.88
N ARG A 40 10.73 -7.46 2.63
CA ARG A 40 11.14 -6.32 1.83
C ARG A 40 10.19 -5.16 2.10
N ALA A 41 10.73 -3.95 2.23
CA ALA A 41 9.93 -2.75 2.33
C ALA A 41 10.66 -1.56 1.72
N ARG A 42 9.88 -0.62 1.19
CA ARG A 42 10.35 0.68 0.72
C ARG A 42 9.36 1.76 1.09
N GLY A 43 9.87 2.96 1.29
CA GLY A 43 9.07 4.14 1.60
C GLY A 43 9.76 5.39 1.09
N ARG A 44 8.99 6.41 0.74
CA ARG A 44 9.49 7.69 0.24
C ARG A 44 8.75 8.86 0.88
N PRO A 45 9.41 10.02 1.06
CA PRO A 45 8.77 11.21 1.60
C PRO A 45 7.69 11.80 0.65
N VAL A 46 7.82 11.53 -0.65
CA VAL A 46 6.89 11.97 -1.69
C VAL A 46 6.61 10.81 -2.64
N GLY A 47 5.48 10.87 -3.33
CA GLY A 47 5.09 9.85 -4.31
C GLY A 47 6.13 9.72 -5.42
N TYR A 48 6.41 8.49 -5.83
CA TYR A 48 7.27 8.24 -6.98
C TYR A 48 6.56 8.64 -8.28
N GLU A 49 7.16 9.53 -9.07
CA GLU A 49 6.69 9.86 -10.42
C GLU A 49 7.80 9.42 -11.38
N PRO A 50 7.56 8.43 -12.25
CA PRO A 50 8.57 8.03 -13.22
C PRO A 50 8.86 9.13 -14.24
N ALA A 51 10.08 9.14 -14.77
CA ALA A 51 10.50 10.10 -15.81
C ALA A 51 9.91 9.81 -17.21
N GLY A 52 9.07 8.77 -17.34
CA GLY A 52 8.38 8.39 -18.58
C GLY A 52 7.18 7.51 -18.27
N ASP A 53 6.45 7.11 -19.32
CA ASP A 53 5.31 6.19 -19.19
C ASP A 53 5.81 4.79 -18.80
N LEU A 54 5.90 4.51 -17.50
CA LEU A 54 6.04 3.13 -17.05
C LEU A 54 4.77 2.38 -17.48
N PRO A 55 4.88 1.24 -18.15
CA PRO A 55 3.71 0.44 -18.44
C PRO A 55 3.08 0.11 -17.10
N GLY A 56 1.86 0.55 -16.84
CA GLY A 56 1.20 0.22 -15.58
C GLY A 56 0.88 -1.28 -15.47
N ASP A 57 1.37 -2.14 -16.37
CA ASP A 57 0.90 -3.49 -16.66
C ASP A 57 1.36 -4.58 -15.66
N GLY A 58 2.17 -4.26 -14.65
CA GLY A 58 2.67 -5.26 -13.69
C GLY A 58 3.90 -6.04 -14.18
N SER A 59 4.47 -5.65 -15.32
CA SER A 59 5.77 -6.16 -15.82
C SER A 59 6.98 -5.74 -14.98
N GLN A 60 6.80 -4.80 -14.04
CA GLN A 60 7.89 -4.29 -13.21
C GLN A 60 8.33 -5.29 -12.14
N GLY A 61 9.64 -5.45 -11.99
CA GLY A 61 10.25 -6.09 -10.83
C GLY A 61 10.17 -5.23 -9.58
N TRP A 62 10.53 -5.80 -8.43
CA TRP A 62 10.54 -5.14 -7.12
C TRP A 62 11.39 -3.86 -7.12
N GLU A 63 12.41 -3.79 -7.97
CA GLU A 63 13.37 -2.70 -8.10
C GLU A 63 12.71 -1.43 -8.64
N THR A 64 11.63 -1.57 -9.41
CA THR A 64 10.92 -0.45 -10.04
C THR A 64 9.63 -0.14 -9.27
N PRO A 65 9.55 1.03 -8.61
CA PRO A 65 8.35 1.44 -7.88
C PRO A 65 7.18 1.78 -8.80
N LEU A 66 5.98 1.47 -8.33
CA LEU A 66 4.75 1.88 -9.00
C LEU A 66 4.61 3.41 -9.01
N PRO A 67 4.07 4.00 -10.09
CA PRO A 67 3.73 5.42 -10.11
C PRO A 67 2.81 5.81 -8.94
N GLY A 68 3.09 6.94 -8.32
CA GLY A 68 2.41 7.44 -7.13
C GLY A 68 2.78 6.72 -5.82
N MET A 69 3.58 5.65 -5.83
CA MET A 69 3.88 4.86 -4.63
C MET A 69 4.52 5.71 -3.53
N MET A 70 3.95 5.63 -2.33
CA MET A 70 4.43 6.29 -1.10
C MET A 70 5.21 5.31 -0.24
N CYS A 71 4.66 4.11 -0.04
CA CYS A 71 5.32 3.00 0.63
C CYS A 71 4.78 1.65 0.18
N GLU A 72 5.57 0.62 0.37
CA GLU A 72 5.23 -0.74 -0.04
C GLU A 72 6.00 -1.77 0.79
N PHE A 73 5.40 -2.92 1.02
CA PHE A 73 6.04 -4.07 1.63
C PHE A 73 5.68 -5.37 0.93
N LEU A 74 6.57 -6.35 1.04
CA LEU A 74 6.43 -7.69 0.52
C LEU A 74 7.07 -8.67 1.49
N GLY A 75 6.36 -9.73 1.83
CA GLY A 75 6.86 -10.72 2.77
C GLY A 75 5.89 -11.86 2.98
N THR A 76 6.04 -12.55 4.12
CA THR A 76 5.20 -13.69 4.47
C THR A 76 4.52 -13.44 5.81
N TYR A 77 3.19 -13.56 5.85
CA TYR A 77 2.39 -13.47 7.07
C TYR A 77 1.66 -14.79 7.30
N ARG A 78 1.91 -15.44 8.44
CA ARG A 78 1.35 -16.76 8.79
C ARG A 78 1.49 -17.80 7.67
N GLY A 79 2.70 -17.90 7.12
CA GLY A 79 3.03 -18.84 6.05
C GLY A 79 2.52 -18.46 4.65
N ARG A 80 1.84 -17.31 4.49
CA ARG A 80 1.29 -16.88 3.20
C ARG A 80 2.00 -15.64 2.66
N PRO A 81 2.35 -15.59 1.36
CA PRO A 81 2.81 -14.38 0.70
C PRO A 81 1.83 -13.23 0.90
N VAL A 82 2.37 -12.07 1.27
CA VAL A 82 1.61 -10.83 1.45
C VAL A 82 2.33 -9.66 0.81
N HIS A 83 1.52 -8.73 0.32
CA HIS A 83 1.94 -7.46 -0.23
C HIS A 83 1.07 -6.37 0.35
N GLY A 84 1.63 -5.18 0.54
CA GLY A 84 0.81 -4.02 0.74
C GLY A 84 1.47 -2.77 0.23
N ILE A 85 0.65 -1.86 -0.27
CA ILE A 85 1.11 -0.66 -0.96
C ILE A 85 0.21 0.52 -0.61
N GLU A 86 0.83 1.68 -0.43
CA GLU A 86 0.16 2.99 -0.41
C GLU A 86 0.55 3.74 -1.68
N VAL A 87 -0.45 4.23 -2.40
CA VAL A 87 -0.28 5.02 -3.63
C VAL A 87 -0.97 6.37 -3.46
N SER A 88 -0.29 7.44 -3.88
CA SER A 88 -0.87 8.76 -4.05
C SER A 88 -1.43 8.91 -5.47
N VAL A 89 -2.68 9.36 -5.55
CA VAL A 89 -3.39 9.63 -6.80
C VAL A 89 -3.75 11.10 -6.82
N LYS A 90 -3.14 11.85 -7.73
CA LYS A 90 -3.50 13.25 -7.99
C LYS A 90 -4.79 13.26 -8.81
N ARG A 91 -5.91 13.63 -8.20
CA ARG A 91 -7.15 13.88 -8.94
C ARG A 91 -7.24 15.35 -9.30
N ARG A 92 -7.62 15.63 -10.54
CA ARG A 92 -7.97 16.96 -11.03
C ARG A 92 -9.48 17.10 -10.90
N HIS A 93 -9.96 18.15 -10.22
CA HIS A 93 -11.39 18.42 -10.18
C HIS A 93 -11.85 19.10 -11.50
N SER A 94 -12.93 18.55 -12.04
CA SER A 94 -13.91 19.07 -13.00
C SER A 94 -13.57 19.34 -14.48
N HIS A 95 -14.64 19.11 -15.24
CA HIS A 95 -14.95 19.31 -16.65
C HIS A 95 -15.44 20.76 -16.94
N ASP A 96 -15.17 21.70 -16.03
CA ASP A 96 -15.67 23.08 -16.09
C ASP A 96 -14.49 24.07 -16.20
N PRO A 97 -14.36 24.81 -17.33
CA PRO A 97 -13.24 25.73 -17.56
C PRO A 97 -13.26 26.98 -16.67
N LEU A 98 -14.33 27.26 -15.92
CA LEU A 98 -14.51 28.53 -15.19
C LEU A 98 -14.29 28.46 -13.67
N ARG A 99 -14.18 27.25 -13.07
CA ARG A 99 -13.89 27.10 -11.63
C ARG A 99 -12.42 26.74 -11.39
N GLN A 100 -11.79 27.48 -10.47
CA GLN A 100 -10.37 27.32 -10.12
C GLN A 100 -9.98 25.85 -9.91
N ARG A 101 -8.87 25.47 -10.57
CA ARG A 101 -8.31 24.11 -10.61
C ARG A 101 -7.82 23.67 -9.22
N GLY A 102 -8.67 23.01 -8.44
CA GLY A 102 -8.23 22.26 -7.27
C GLY A 102 -7.57 20.94 -7.69
N LYS A 103 -6.25 20.80 -7.51
CA LYS A 103 -5.59 19.48 -7.47
C LYS A 103 -5.63 19.01 -6.03
N TYR A 104 -6.29 17.88 -5.76
CA TYR A 104 -6.18 17.23 -4.46
C TYR A 104 -5.52 15.86 -4.61
N VAL A 105 -4.67 15.52 -3.65
CA VAL A 105 -4.00 14.22 -3.58
C VAL A 105 -4.86 13.31 -2.72
N ARG A 106 -5.30 12.17 -3.29
CA ARG A 106 -5.89 11.08 -2.51
C ARG A 106 -4.85 10.00 -2.31
N TYR A 107 -4.84 9.42 -1.11
CA TYR A 107 -4.03 8.25 -0.80
C TYR A 107 -4.93 7.03 -0.82
N TYR A 108 -4.44 5.96 -1.40
CA TYR A 108 -5.12 4.68 -1.49
C TYR A 108 -4.17 3.60 -1.00
N SER A 109 -4.65 2.75 -0.10
CA SER A 109 -3.87 1.66 0.47
C SER A 109 -4.52 0.32 0.16
N VAL A 110 -3.70 -0.67 -0.19
CA VAL A 110 -4.10 -2.06 -0.42
C VAL A 110 -3.21 -2.97 0.39
N VAL A 111 -3.79 -3.95 1.05
CA VAL A 111 -3.08 -5.08 1.62
C VAL A 111 -3.66 -6.33 1.00
N THR A 112 -2.81 -7.15 0.40
CA THR A 112 -3.16 -8.35 -0.34
C THR A 112 -2.44 -9.55 0.27
N MET A 113 -3.12 -10.68 0.32
CA MET A 113 -2.60 -11.96 0.78
C MET A 113 -2.92 -13.02 -0.27
N ALA A 114 -1.93 -13.85 -0.61
CA ALA A 114 -2.15 -15.02 -1.42
C ALA A 114 -2.95 -16.08 -0.63
N VAL A 115 -3.96 -16.67 -1.26
CA VAL A 115 -4.76 -17.75 -0.69
C VAL A 115 -4.04 -19.10 -0.83
N SER A 116 -3.11 -19.22 -1.79
CA SER A 116 -2.26 -20.39 -2.05
C SER A 116 -0.77 -20.06 -1.91
N ASP A 117 0.03 -21.11 -1.66
CA ASP A 117 1.49 -21.12 -1.67
C ASP A 117 2.11 -21.21 -3.08
N ARG A 118 1.29 -21.51 -4.10
CA ARG A 118 1.71 -21.52 -5.50
C ARG A 118 1.37 -20.21 -6.21
N PRO A 119 2.33 -19.61 -6.94
CA PRO A 119 2.06 -18.47 -7.80
C PRO A 119 1.05 -18.85 -8.89
N PHE A 120 0.09 -17.97 -9.19
CA PHE A 120 -1.03 -18.31 -10.06
C PHE A 120 -0.60 -18.59 -11.51
N GLN A 121 -1.29 -19.50 -12.20
CA GLN A 121 -1.14 -19.69 -13.65
C GLN A 121 -1.72 -18.54 -14.49
N GLY A 122 -2.09 -17.42 -13.86
CA GLY A 122 -2.66 -16.23 -14.51
C GLY A 122 -1.62 -15.30 -15.14
N PHE A 123 -1.86 -13.99 -15.05
CA PHE A 123 -1.24 -12.90 -15.83
C PHE A 123 0.27 -12.99 -16.13
N ASN A 124 1.09 -13.49 -15.20
CA ASN A 124 2.55 -13.59 -15.37
C ASN A 124 3.11 -15.03 -15.38
N ALA A 125 2.28 -16.05 -15.65
CA ALA A 125 2.70 -17.46 -15.61
C ALA A 125 3.85 -17.80 -16.56
N GLY A 126 3.88 -17.20 -17.75
CA GLY A 126 4.93 -17.44 -18.76
C GLY A 126 6.29 -16.79 -18.46
N ARG A 127 6.37 -15.89 -17.47
CA ARG A 127 7.61 -15.15 -17.11
C ARG A 127 8.29 -15.66 -15.85
N ARG A 128 7.71 -16.69 -15.20
CA ARG A 128 8.23 -17.25 -13.95
C ARG A 128 9.24 -18.36 -14.26
N GLY A 129 10.51 -18.14 -13.93
CA GLY A 129 11.52 -19.21 -13.83
C GLY A 129 11.16 -20.20 -12.71
N THR A 130 12.06 -21.13 -12.37
CA THR A 130 11.85 -22.15 -11.33
C THR A 130 11.57 -21.51 -9.97
N VAL A 131 10.29 -21.33 -9.60
CA VAL A 131 9.88 -20.66 -8.36
C VAL A 131 9.86 -21.63 -7.18
N VAL A 132 10.43 -21.23 -6.05
CA VAL A 132 10.25 -21.90 -4.77
C VAL A 132 8.87 -21.52 -4.19
N ASN A 133 8.02 -22.51 -3.92
CA ASN A 133 6.69 -22.28 -3.34
C ASN A 133 6.77 -21.41 -2.08
N GLY A 134 5.85 -20.45 -1.95
CA GLY A 134 5.78 -19.54 -0.81
C GLY A 134 6.79 -18.39 -0.80
N ASP A 135 7.69 -18.27 -1.80
CA ASP A 135 8.55 -17.08 -1.93
C ASP A 135 7.73 -15.84 -2.33
N PRO A 136 7.60 -14.82 -1.47
CA PRO A 136 6.80 -13.64 -1.76
C PRO A 136 7.24 -12.89 -3.03
N ILE A 137 8.53 -12.93 -3.39
CA ILE A 137 9.03 -12.21 -4.57
C ILE A 137 8.41 -12.73 -5.87
N ALA A 138 8.10 -14.02 -5.92
CA ALA A 138 7.53 -14.64 -7.12
C ALA A 138 6.05 -14.29 -7.35
N PHE A 139 5.38 -13.78 -6.31
CA PHE A 139 4.01 -13.27 -6.38
C PHE A 139 3.96 -11.77 -6.67
N TYR A 140 5.09 -11.08 -6.63
CA TYR A 140 5.13 -9.62 -6.76
C TYR A 140 4.45 -9.08 -8.04
N PRO A 141 4.68 -9.64 -9.24
CA PRO A 141 4.00 -9.17 -10.45
C PRO A 141 2.46 -9.26 -10.34
N ASP A 142 1.95 -10.37 -9.79
CA ASP A 142 0.51 -10.56 -9.60
C ASP A 142 -0.06 -9.60 -8.55
N PHE A 143 0.68 -9.34 -7.47
CA PHE A 143 0.27 -8.38 -6.44
C PHE A 143 0.18 -6.94 -6.96
N VAL A 144 1.15 -6.54 -7.78
CA VAL A 144 1.20 -5.22 -8.40
C VAL A 144 0.01 -5.01 -9.34
N GLU A 145 -0.25 -5.99 -10.20
CA GLU A 145 -1.39 -5.96 -11.11
C GLU A 145 -2.73 -5.97 -10.34
N TRP A 146 -2.83 -6.79 -9.30
CA TRP A 146 -4.00 -6.81 -8.43
C TRP A 146 -4.25 -5.43 -7.80
N ALA A 147 -3.25 -4.85 -7.15
CA ALA A 147 -3.38 -3.56 -6.47
C ALA A 147 -3.79 -2.43 -7.43
N ARG A 148 -3.32 -2.47 -8.69
CA ARG A 148 -3.70 -1.52 -9.73
C ARG A 148 -5.18 -1.56 -10.06
N ASN A 149 -5.74 -2.76 -10.19
CA ASN A 149 -7.12 -2.96 -10.63
C ASN A 149 -8.14 -2.73 -9.51
N ARG A 150 -7.71 -2.56 -8.25
CA ARG A 150 -8.60 -2.35 -7.11
C ARG A 150 -8.80 -0.89 -6.69
N LYS A 151 -8.40 0.09 -7.51
CA LYS A 151 -8.65 1.52 -7.26
C LYS A 151 -10.09 1.76 -6.78
N LEU A 152 -10.23 2.28 -5.57
CA LEU A 152 -11.54 2.48 -4.96
C LEU A 152 -12.36 3.55 -5.69
N LEU A 153 -13.61 3.20 -5.92
CA LEU A 153 -14.66 4.13 -6.33
C LEU A 153 -15.39 4.73 -5.12
N ASP A 154 -15.42 3.99 -4.00
CA ASP A 154 -16.20 4.33 -2.79
C ASP A 154 -15.33 4.47 -1.54
N THR A 155 -15.85 5.16 -0.52
CA THR A 155 -15.13 5.65 0.66
C THR A 155 -14.85 4.61 1.75
N GLY A 156 -15.54 3.46 1.71
CA GLY A 156 -15.42 2.39 2.70
C GLY A 156 -14.22 1.44 2.50
N ASP A 157 -13.95 0.64 3.53
CA ASP A 157 -13.02 -0.49 3.43
C ASP A 157 -13.63 -1.57 2.53
N VAL A 158 -12.95 -1.91 1.43
CA VAL A 158 -13.42 -2.93 0.50
C VAL A 158 -12.58 -4.20 0.66
N VAL A 159 -13.26 -5.30 0.96
CA VAL A 159 -12.68 -6.65 0.96
C VAL A 159 -13.01 -7.31 -0.36
N GLN A 160 -11.99 -7.86 -1.02
CA GLN A 160 -12.14 -8.55 -2.30
C GLN A 160 -11.37 -9.84 -2.26
N GLU A 161 -11.95 -10.88 -2.84
CA GLU A 161 -11.30 -12.18 -3.02
C GLU A 161 -11.62 -12.66 -4.44
N ASP A 162 -10.59 -12.98 -5.21
CA ASP A 162 -10.67 -13.45 -6.58
C ASP A 162 -9.31 -13.97 -7.04
N ALA A 163 -9.28 -14.88 -8.02
CA ALA A 163 -8.07 -15.42 -8.63
C ALA A 163 -7.00 -15.89 -7.62
N GLY A 164 -7.45 -16.43 -6.48
CA GLY A 164 -6.62 -16.91 -5.39
C GLY A 164 -5.90 -15.83 -4.57
N MET A 165 -6.26 -14.56 -4.73
CA MET A 165 -5.84 -13.46 -3.86
C MET A 165 -7.03 -12.95 -3.06
N ARG A 166 -6.73 -12.46 -1.86
CA ARG A 166 -7.68 -11.65 -1.09
C ARG A 166 -7.02 -10.37 -0.60
N SER A 167 -7.76 -9.29 -0.61
CA SER A 167 -7.24 -7.99 -0.21
C SER A 167 -8.24 -7.18 0.59
N VAL A 168 -7.71 -6.29 1.43
CA VAL A 168 -8.44 -5.18 2.03
C VAL A 168 -7.87 -3.89 1.45
N SER A 169 -8.74 -3.00 1.01
CA SER A 169 -8.32 -1.71 0.48
C SER A 169 -9.16 -0.55 1.00
N TRP A 170 -8.55 0.62 1.14
CA TRP A 170 -9.20 1.81 1.72
C TRP A 170 -8.57 3.12 1.24
N PHE A 171 -9.31 4.22 1.38
CA PHE A 171 -8.72 5.56 1.26
C PHE A 171 -7.98 5.97 2.53
N GLY A 172 -6.77 6.48 2.35
CA GLY A 172 -5.92 6.97 3.43
C GLY A 172 -4.56 6.26 3.48
N HIS A 173 -3.78 6.65 4.47
CA HIS A 173 -2.42 6.17 4.65
C HIS A 173 -2.37 4.77 5.22
N LEU A 174 -1.32 4.03 4.85
CA LEU A 174 -0.91 2.82 5.52
C LEU A 174 -0.34 3.22 6.88
N SER A 175 -0.71 2.49 7.91
CA SER A 175 -0.17 2.66 9.26
C SER A 175 0.01 1.29 9.89
N ARG A 176 0.79 1.22 10.98
CA ARG A 176 1.04 -0.06 11.66
C ARG A 176 -0.27 -0.75 12.07
N ARG A 177 -1.20 0.00 12.68
CA ARG A 177 -2.52 -0.52 13.12
C ARG A 177 -3.36 -1.02 11.94
N ARG A 178 -3.43 -0.24 10.86
CA ARG A 178 -4.23 -0.62 9.67
C ARG A 178 -3.62 -1.80 8.93
N MET A 179 -2.31 -1.81 8.77
CA MET A 179 -1.56 -2.92 8.16
C MET A 179 -1.76 -4.23 8.92
N THR A 180 -1.54 -4.24 10.25
CA THR A 180 -1.72 -5.47 11.04
C THR A 180 -3.17 -5.91 11.08
N GLY A 181 -4.12 -4.98 11.28
CA GLY A 181 -5.55 -5.30 11.27
C GLY A 181 -6.02 -5.87 9.93
N ALA A 182 -5.52 -5.34 8.80
CA ALA A 182 -5.80 -5.91 7.49
C ALA A 182 -5.19 -7.30 7.33
N LEU A 183 -3.94 -7.51 7.75
CA LEU A 183 -3.29 -8.83 7.69
C LEU A 183 -4.00 -9.88 8.55
N ASP A 184 -4.46 -9.52 9.75
CA ASP A 184 -5.20 -10.40 10.65
C ASP A 184 -6.60 -10.72 10.11
N LYS A 185 -7.31 -9.69 9.63
CA LYS A 185 -8.62 -9.83 8.96
C LYS A 185 -8.51 -10.74 7.76
N LEU A 186 -7.47 -10.56 6.93
CA LEU A 186 -7.20 -11.47 5.84
C LEU A 186 -6.95 -12.85 6.44
N ALA A 187 -5.98 -13.05 7.32
CA ALA A 187 -5.65 -14.35 7.92
C ALA A 187 -6.80 -15.14 8.59
N GLY A 188 -7.99 -14.54 8.79
CA GLY A 188 -9.14 -15.21 9.43
C GLY A 188 -9.05 -15.20 10.94
N THR A 189 -8.23 -14.32 11.52
CA THR A 189 -8.22 -14.02 12.95
C THR A 189 -8.79 -12.64 13.14
N SER A 190 -9.99 -12.60 13.68
CA SER A 190 -10.68 -11.40 14.16
C SER A 190 -10.78 -11.46 15.67
#